data_AF-A0A9J6FXI8-F1
#
_entry.id   AF-A0A9J6FXI8-F1
#
_cell.length_a   1.000
_cell.length_b   1.000
_cell.length_c   1.000
_cell.angle_alpha   90.00
_cell.angle_beta   90.00
_cell.angle_gamma   90.00
#
_symmetry.space_group_name_H-M   'P 1'
#
loop_
_entity.id
_entity.type
_entity.pdbx_description
1 polymer ?
#
loop_
_entity_poly.entity_id
_entity_poly.type
_entity_poly.pdbx_seq_one_letter_code
_entity_poly.pdbx_strand_id
1 'polypeptide(L)'
;MPSVPEKDRLRMIHLFQEGIRQRDIAKATGRPQCTVNRTLQAFRDECRKENFLRGRRPRATTSEKDMLIVAAAAVKPALTSKQIKRELDLSASTKTVRSRLHDAAATKLCPC
;
A
#
# COMPACT_ATOMS: atom_id res chain seq x y z
N MET A 1 3.48 -3.67 -16.72
CA MET A 1 4.94 -3.43 -16.64
C MET A 1 5.40 -3.64 -15.21
N PRO A 2 6.32 -4.58 -14.96
CA PRO A 2 6.86 -4.83 -13.63
C PRO A 2 7.59 -3.59 -13.09
N SER A 3 7.59 -3.44 -11.77
CA SER A 3 8.35 -2.41 -11.07
C SER A 3 9.85 -2.60 -11.32
N VAL A 4 10.55 -1.54 -11.74
CA VAL A 4 12.02 -1.57 -11.88
C VAL A 4 12.62 -1.82 -10.50
N PRO A 5 13.53 -2.80 -10.32
CA PRO A 5 14.24 -3.01 -9.06
C PRO A 5 14.98 -1.75 -8.61
N GLU A 6 15.12 -1.56 -7.30
CA GLU A 6 15.76 -0.36 -6.75
C GLU A 6 17.19 -0.18 -7.23
N LYS A 7 17.98 -1.26 -7.23
CA LYS A 7 19.36 -1.27 -7.73
C LYS A 7 19.47 -0.70 -9.15
N ASP A 8 18.55 -1.08 -10.03
CA ASP A 8 18.55 -0.61 -11.41
C ASP A 8 18.18 0.88 -11.51
N ARG A 9 17.22 1.36 -10.70
CA ARG A 9 16.86 2.78 -10.67
C ARG A 9 18.02 3.64 -10.18
N LEU A 10 18.66 3.24 -9.08
CA LEU A 10 19.83 3.94 -8.54
C LEU A 10 20.96 3.98 -9.56
N ARG A 11 21.21 2.87 -10.27
CA ARG A 11 22.19 2.82 -11.36
C ARG A 11 21.84 3.77 -12.50
N MET A 12 20.57 3.83 -12.93
CA MET A 12 20.13 4.80 -13.95
C MET A 12 20.35 6.25 -13.52
N ILE A 13 19.99 6.57 -12.27
CA ILE A 13 20.13 7.92 -11.71
C ILE A 13 21.61 8.31 -11.63
N HIS A 14 22.47 7.39 -11.17
CA HIS A 14 23.91 7.63 -11.09
C HIS A 14 24.52 7.92 -12.48
N LEU A 15 24.26 7.07 -13.47
CA LEU A 15 24.74 7.28 -14.85
C LEU A 15 24.20 8.58 -15.46
N PHE A 16 22.98 8.99 -15.09
CA PHE A 16 22.41 10.26 -15.52
C PHE A 16 23.11 11.46 -14.87
N GLN A 17 23.48 11.36 -13.58
CA GLN A 17 24.27 12.38 -12.89
C GLN A 17 25.69 12.51 -13.46
N GLU A 18 26.26 11.43 -14.00
CA GLU A 18 27.53 11.44 -14.74
C GLU A 18 27.41 12.04 -16.16
N GLY A 19 26.20 12.45 -16.58
CA GLY A 19 25.97 13.08 -17.89
C GLY A 19 25.81 12.09 -19.05
N ILE A 20 25.63 10.80 -18.77
CA ILE A 20 25.44 9.79 -19.82
C ILE A 20 24.06 9.97 -20.47
N ARG A 21 24.00 9.84 -21.79
CA ARG A 21 22.75 9.97 -22.55
C ARG A 21 21.78 8.84 -22.22
N GLN A 22 20.49 9.15 -22.12
CA GLN A 22 19.42 8.20 -21.73
C GLN A 22 19.39 6.92 -22.59
N ARG A 23 19.70 7.04 -23.89
CA ARG A 23 19.80 5.91 -24.83
C ARG A 23 20.93 4.92 -24.45
N ASP A 24 22.02 5.45 -23.93
CA ASP A 24 23.21 4.67 -23.57
C ASP A 24 23.03 4.08 -22.15
N ILE A 25 22.31 4.78 -21.27
CA ILE A 25 21.82 4.23 -19.99
C ILE A 25 20.89 3.03 -20.22
N ALA A 26 19.99 3.10 -21.21
CA ALA A 26 19.09 2.00 -21.56
C ALA A 26 19.87 0.73 -21.96
N LYS A 27 20.93 0.89 -22.77
CA LYS A 27 21.84 -0.20 -23.13
C LYS A 27 22.61 -0.74 -21.93
N ALA A 28 23.18 0.14 -21.10
CA ALA A 28 23.98 -0.24 -19.93
C ALA A 28 23.18 -0.96 -18.83
N THR A 29 21.88 -0.66 -18.73
CA THR A 29 20.98 -1.27 -17.73
C THR A 29 20.12 -2.40 -18.29
N GLY A 30 20.12 -2.62 -19.62
CA GLY A 30 19.27 -3.61 -20.29
C GLY A 30 17.76 -3.32 -20.15
N ARG A 31 17.39 -2.05 -19.93
CA ARG A 31 15.99 -1.63 -19.72
C ARG A 31 15.47 -0.84 -20.91
N PRO A 32 14.17 -0.93 -21.23
CA PRO A 32 13.57 -0.14 -22.29
C PRO A 32 13.77 1.36 -22.07
N GLN A 33 14.06 2.11 -23.13
CA GLN A 33 14.28 3.56 -23.05
C GLN A 33 13.10 4.29 -22.42
N CYS A 34 11.85 3.87 -22.68
CA CYS A 34 10.67 4.43 -22.03
C CYS A 34 10.70 4.30 -20.49
N THR A 35 11.29 3.23 -19.97
CA THR A 35 11.45 2.99 -18.53
C THR A 35 12.50 3.92 -17.94
N VAL A 36 13.63 4.09 -18.63
CA VAL A 36 14.70 5.02 -18.25
C VAL A 36 14.14 6.44 -18.23
N ASN A 37 13.47 6.88 -19.30
CA ASN A 37 12.89 8.22 -19.40
C ASN A 37 11.91 8.49 -18.26
N ARG A 38 10.97 7.58 -17.99
CA ARG A 38 10.00 7.74 -16.89
C ARG A 38 10.67 7.80 -15.51
N THR A 39 11.70 6.99 -15.28
CA THR A 39 12.44 6.98 -14.01
C THR A 39 13.20 8.28 -13.81
N LEU A 40 13.89 8.77 -14.85
CA LEU A 40 14.65 10.02 -14.79
C LEU A 40 13.74 11.25 -14.73
N GLN A 41 12.57 11.21 -15.39
CA GLN A 41 11.57 12.27 -15.27
C GLN A 41 11.05 12.36 -13.83
N ALA A 42 10.67 11.23 -13.22
CA ALA A 42 10.27 11.19 -11.81
C ALA A 42 11.39 11.69 -10.86
N PHE A 43 12.65 11.36 -11.17
CA PHE A 43 13.79 11.87 -10.40
C PHE A 43 13.96 13.40 -10.55
N ARG A 44 13.79 13.95 -11.76
CA ARG A 44 13.89 15.40 -12.01
C ARG A 44 12.77 16.20 -11.37
N ASP A 45 11.55 15.69 -11.42
CA ASP A 45 10.36 16.42 -10.97
C ASP A 45 10.18 16.35 -9.45
N GLU A 46 10.52 15.22 -8.83
CA GLU A 46 10.23 14.96 -7.42
C GLU A 46 11.50 14.78 -6.54
N CYS A 47 12.71 14.81 -7.12
CA CYS A 47 13.96 14.43 -6.46
C CYS A 47 13.92 13.04 -5.78
N ARG A 48 13.02 12.16 -6.24
CA ARG A 48 12.70 10.90 -5.57
C ARG A 48 13.45 9.73 -6.22
N LYS A 49 14.10 8.90 -5.40
CA LYS A 49 14.85 7.68 -5.83
C LYS A 49 14.00 6.40 -5.74
N GLU A 50 12.89 6.47 -5.02
CA GLU A 50 12.01 5.36 -4.72
C GLU A 50 10.76 5.36 -5.59
N ASN A 51 10.21 4.18 -5.83
CA ASN A 51 8.90 4.07 -6.45
C ASN A 51 7.82 4.50 -5.45
N PHE A 52 6.76 5.13 -5.95
CA PHE A 52 5.52 5.22 -5.17
C PHE A 52 5.07 3.81 -4.78
N LEU A 53 4.92 3.58 -3.47
CA LEU A 53 4.09 2.49 -3.00
C LEU A 53 2.71 2.70 -3.62
N ARG A 54 2.28 1.76 -4.46
CA ARG A 54 0.92 1.79 -4.99
C ARG A 54 0.00 1.72 -3.78
N GLY A 55 -0.75 2.80 -3.55
CA GLY A 55 -1.76 2.82 -2.50
C GLY A 55 -2.69 1.62 -2.66
N ARG A 56 -2.98 0.93 -1.56
CA ARG A 56 -4.06 -0.06 -1.58
C ARG A 56 -5.37 0.68 -1.82
N ARG A 57 -6.35 -0.01 -2.43
CA ARG A 57 -7.71 0.52 -2.54
C ARG A 57 -8.17 0.97 -1.14
N PRO A 58 -8.79 2.16 -1.01
CA PRO A 58 -9.25 2.64 0.29
C PRO A 58 -10.17 1.62 0.95
N ARG A 59 -10.06 1.52 2.27
CA ARG A 59 -10.87 0.61 3.08
C ARG A 59 -12.34 1.04 3.00
N ALA A 60 -13.25 0.06 2.98
CA ALA A 60 -14.69 0.32 3.01
C ALA A 60 -15.16 0.83 4.38
N THR A 61 -14.38 0.57 5.43
CA THR A 61 -14.64 1.03 6.80
C THR A 61 -13.63 2.09 7.21
N THR A 62 -14.09 3.08 7.98
CA THR A 62 -13.24 4.07 8.65
C THR A 62 -12.62 3.48 9.91
N SER A 63 -11.53 4.08 10.40
CA SER A 63 -10.86 3.64 11.64
C SER A 63 -11.80 3.65 12.84
N GLU A 64 -12.67 4.66 12.94
CA GLU A 64 -13.70 4.75 14.00
C GLU A 64 -14.67 3.58 13.97
N LYS A 65 -15.18 3.22 12.79
CA LYS A 65 -16.06 2.07 12.62
C LYS A 65 -15.35 0.76 12.95
N ASP A 66 -14.07 0.63 12.60
CA ASP A 66 -13.26 -0.54 12.96
C ASP A 66 -13.13 -0.65 14.49
N MET A 67 -12.93 0.45 15.22
CA MET A 67 -12.90 0.46 16.68
C MET A 67 -14.25 0.05 17.30
N LEU A 68 -15.37 0.56 16.75
CA LEU A 68 -16.70 0.18 17.22
C LEU A 68 -16.99 -1.31 17.01
N ILE A 69 -16.54 -1.90 15.89
CA ILE A 69 -16.66 -3.34 15.62
C ILE A 69 -15.93 -4.14 16.70
N VAL A 70 -14.71 -3.74 17.06
CA VAL A 70 -13.90 -4.41 18.08
C VAL A 70 -14.53 -4.24 19.47
N ALA A 71 -14.97 -3.03 19.81
CA ALA A 71 -15.62 -2.74 21.08
C ALA A 71 -16.93 -3.54 21.25
N ALA A 72 -17.77 -3.62 20.21
CA ALA A 72 -19.00 -4.39 20.23
C ALA A 72 -18.73 -5.89 20.48
N ALA A 73 -17.70 -6.44 19.84
CA ALA A 73 -17.30 -7.83 20.06
C ALA A 73 -16.67 -8.07 21.45
N ALA A 74 -15.99 -7.08 22.02
CA ALA A 74 -15.42 -7.16 23.37
C ALA A 74 -16.52 -7.11 24.46
N VAL A 75 -17.50 -6.21 24.31
CA VAL A 75 -18.62 -6.07 25.26
C VAL A 75 -19.61 -7.22 25.14
N LYS A 76 -19.86 -7.72 23.92
CA LYS A 76 -20.81 -8.81 23.65
C LYS A 76 -20.19 -9.88 22.75
N PRO A 77 -19.38 -10.81 23.31
CA PRO A 77 -18.66 -11.83 22.53
C PRO A 77 -19.57 -12.82 21.77
N ALA A 78 -20.81 -13.00 22.23
CA ALA A 78 -21.78 -13.87 21.59
C ALA A 78 -22.38 -13.28 20.29
N LEU A 79 -22.16 -12.00 20.00
CA LEU A 79 -22.69 -11.38 18.79
C LEU A 79 -22.01 -11.89 17.52
N THR A 80 -22.82 -12.26 16.55
CA THR A 80 -22.33 -12.66 15.22
C THR A 80 -21.96 -11.43 14.38
N SER A 81 -21.05 -11.60 13.41
CA SER A 81 -20.66 -10.50 12.49
C SER A 81 -21.84 -9.89 11.72
N LYS A 82 -22.92 -10.66 11.50
CA LYS A 82 -24.16 -10.17 10.87
C LYS A 82 -24.95 -9.26 11.81
N GLN A 83 -25.00 -9.59 13.09
CA GLN A 83 -25.66 -8.76 14.11
C GLN A 83 -24.86 -7.47 14.35
N ILE A 84 -23.54 -7.56 14.50
CA ILE A 84 -22.66 -6.38 14.65
C ILE A 84 -22.81 -5.42 13.46
N LYS A 85 -22.88 -5.96 12.23
CA LYS A 85 -23.14 -5.14 11.03
C LYS A 85 -24.45 -4.36 11.14
N ARG A 86 -25.52 -5.01 11.61
CA ARG A 86 -26.86 -4.40 11.73
C ARG A 86 -26.91 -3.37 12.85
N GLU A 87 -26.29 -3.67 13.99
CA GLU A 87 -26.26 -2.79 15.17
C GLU A 87 -25.47 -1.51 14.91
N LEU A 88 -24.38 -1.59 14.13
CA LEU A 88 -23.51 -0.45 13.81
C LEU A 88 -23.81 0.21 12.44
N ASP A 89 -24.90 -0.19 11.77
CA ASP A 89 -25.32 0.24 10.43
C ASP A 89 -24.14 0.38 9.43
N LEU A 90 -23.36 -0.69 9.30
CA LEU A 90 -22.16 -0.67 8.47
C LEU A 90 -22.51 -0.94 7.00
N SER A 91 -22.08 -0.04 6.12
CA SER A 91 -22.14 -0.24 4.65
C SER A 91 -21.27 -1.40 4.16
N ALA A 92 -20.30 -1.84 4.95
CA ALA A 92 -19.37 -2.91 4.61
C ALA A 92 -20.03 -4.30 4.57
N SER A 93 -19.42 -5.24 3.84
CA SER A 93 -19.92 -6.63 3.78
C SER A 93 -19.74 -7.34 5.13
N THR A 94 -20.55 -8.39 5.40
CA THR A 94 -20.38 -9.23 6.60
C THR A 94 -18.99 -9.89 6.65
N LYS A 95 -18.44 -10.24 5.48
CA LYS A 95 -17.07 -10.73 5.34
C LYS A 95 -16.03 -9.69 5.77
N THR A 96 -16.25 -8.42 5.42
CA THR A 96 -15.37 -7.31 5.85
C THR A 96 -15.37 -7.18 7.37
N VAL A 97 -16.55 -7.19 8.02
CA VAL A 97 -16.67 -7.14 9.48
C VAL A 97 -15.92 -8.31 10.14
N ARG A 98 -16.08 -9.53 9.62
CA ARG A 98 -15.35 -10.70 10.12
C ARG A 98 -13.83 -10.55 9.95
N SER A 99 -13.38 -10.05 8.79
CA SER A 99 -11.97 -9.75 8.55
C SER A 99 -11.43 -8.76 9.59
N ARG A 100 -12.20 -7.72 9.94
CA ARG A 100 -11.79 -6.76 10.98
C ARG A 100 -11.62 -7.37 12.35
N LEU A 101 -12.55 -8.24 12.73
CA LEU A 101 -12.45 -8.97 13.99
C LEU A 101 -11.20 -9.87 14.02
N HIS A 102 -10.90 -10.56 12.90
CA HIS A 102 -9.67 -11.35 12.79
C HIS A 102 -8.40 -10.49 12.78
N ASP A 103 -8.38 -9.37 12.05
CA ASP A 103 -7.23 -8.45 12.03
C ASP A 103 -6.95 -7.93 13.44
N ALA A 104 -7.99 -7.53 14.19
CA ALA A 104 -7.87 -7.08 15.58
C ALA A 104 -7.38 -8.20 16.52
N ALA A 105 -7.91 -9.41 16.36
CA ALA A 105 -7.48 -10.58 17.14
C ALA A 105 -6.03 -11.00 16.83
N ALA A 106 -5.59 -10.86 15.57
CA ALA A 106 -4.21 -11.14 15.16
C ALA A 106 -3.23 -10.05 15.63
N THR A 107 -3.70 -8.82 15.75
CA THR A 107 -2.89 -7.67 16.18
C THR A 107 -2.69 -7.63 17.71
N LYS A 108 -3.42 -8.45 18.49
CA LYS A 108 -3.41 -8.51 19.98
C LYS A 108 -2.78 -7.27 20.64
N LEU A 109 -3.49 -6.16 20.60
CA LEU A 109 -3.41 -5.17 21.66
C LEU A 109 -4.03 -5.82 22.91
N CYS A 110 -3.21 -6.57 23.63
CA CYS A 110 -3.38 -6.68 25.07
C CYS A 110 -2.64 -5.49 25.67
N PRO A 111 -3.33 -4.45 26.17
CA PRO A 111 -2.79 -3.67 27.27
C PRO A 111 -2.96 -4.52 28.53
N CYS A 112 -1.96 -5.37 28.81
CA CYS A 112 -1.70 -5.87 30.16
C CYS A 112 -0.44 -5.16 30.64
#